data_AF-A0AA38U622-F1
#
_entry.id   AF-A0AA38U622-F1
#
_cell.length_a   1.000
_cell.length_b   1.000
_cell.length_c   1.000
_cell.angle_alpha   90.00
_cell.angle_beta   90.00
_cell.angle_gamma   90.00
#
_symmetry.space_group_name_H-M   'P 1'
#
loop_
_entity.id
_entity.type
_entity.pdbx_description
1 polymer ?
#
loop_
_entity_poly.entity_id
_entity_poly.type
_entity_poly.pdbx_seq_one_letter_code
_entity_poly.pdbx_strand_id
1 'polypeptide(L)'
;NPLNRAMRTKEGQDVVCRVIVVKGEGVNALNSLRRISTGLNSLVSRNHALPMLREFTFQDIVCGIFPMSGSSFGELFGPNSHDRCEASVGDILDLFIQAFEASIPFFASPSPALAFIHEKRVAHRDAFFHNYLVQWDPESLKHQHVRLTRPRLYLIDFETALCFPEDSLYDDCTCTGLPFGDIDDYALPTPPGVAEGKPYNAFYLDFWQLCYHLAFLQTGIPELDELLLGLVNMGTAAAALDALSERLGLIPPVQLHVQPMYREVVNGHTFYPRRP
;
A
#
# COMPACT_ATOMS: atom_id res chain seq x y z
N ASN A 1 15.82 -9.43 2.27
CA ASN A 1 15.77 -9.54 0.79
C ASN A 1 17.19 -9.48 0.21
N PRO A 2 17.70 -10.56 -0.44
CA PRO A 2 19.04 -10.62 -1.00
C PRO A 2 19.29 -9.66 -2.18
N LEU A 3 18.24 -9.13 -2.80
CA LEU A 3 18.30 -8.19 -3.93
C LEU A 3 18.43 -6.73 -3.50
N ASN A 4 18.33 -6.46 -2.19
CA ASN A 4 18.46 -5.12 -1.62
C ASN A 4 19.82 -4.97 -0.94
N ARG A 5 20.47 -3.83 -1.18
CA ARG A 5 21.71 -3.44 -0.51
C ARG A 5 21.60 -2.02 0.01
N ALA A 6 21.75 -1.87 1.32
CA ALA A 6 21.89 -0.56 1.95
C ALA A 6 23.21 0.08 1.50
N MET A 7 23.16 1.36 1.17
CA MET A 7 24.29 2.16 0.71
C MET A 7 24.16 3.57 1.28
N ARG A 8 25.26 4.32 1.25
CA ARG A 8 25.29 5.74 1.56
C ARG A 8 25.87 6.51 0.37
N THR A 9 25.20 7.58 -0.06
CA THR A 9 25.71 8.44 -1.13
C THR A 9 26.91 9.26 -0.66
N LYS A 10 27.63 9.89 -1.59
CA LYS A 10 28.76 10.79 -1.25
C LYS A 10 28.30 12.00 -0.44
N GLU A 11 27.05 12.40 -0.62
CA GLU A 11 26.37 13.49 0.06
C GLU A 11 25.82 13.08 1.43
N GLY A 12 26.04 11.82 1.85
CA GLY A 12 25.64 11.32 3.17
C GLY A 12 24.19 10.83 3.26
N GLN A 13 23.48 10.66 2.14
CA GLN A 13 22.11 10.16 2.13
C GLN A 13 22.09 8.63 2.20
N ASP A 14 21.27 8.07 3.09
CA ASP A 14 21.05 6.63 3.18
C ASP A 14 20.06 6.18 2.11
N VAL A 15 20.48 5.21 1.30
CA VAL A 15 19.74 4.71 0.15
C VAL A 15 19.77 3.19 0.09
N VAL A 16 18.84 2.62 -0.67
CA VAL A 16 18.80 1.19 -0.99
C VAL A 16 19.01 1.04 -2.49
N CYS A 17 20.00 0.24 -2.87
CA CYS A 17 20.13 -0.27 -4.22
C CYS A 17 19.32 -1.57 -4.32
N ARG A 18 18.38 -1.62 -5.25
CA ARG A 18 17.55 -2.79 -5.53
C ARG A 18 17.79 -3.25 -6.96
N VAL A 19 18.07 -4.54 -7.12
CA VAL A 19 18.03 -5.19 -8.43
C VAL A 19 16.58 -5.29 -8.88
N ILE A 20 16.28 -4.80 -10.09
CA ILE A 20 14.92 -4.78 -10.66
C ILE A 20 14.83 -5.75 -11.83
N VAL A 21 15.83 -5.73 -12.72
CA VAL A 21 15.86 -6.59 -13.91
C VAL A 21 17.10 -7.45 -13.90
N VAL A 22 16.96 -8.73 -14.24
CA VAL A 22 18.06 -9.65 -14.54
C VAL A 22 17.70 -10.41 -15.81
N LYS A 23 18.53 -10.35 -16.85
CA LYS A 23 18.33 -11.08 -18.13
C LYS A 23 16.96 -10.83 -18.79
N GLY A 24 16.37 -9.66 -18.55
CA GLY A 24 15.05 -9.28 -19.07
C GLY A 24 13.87 -9.71 -18.20
N GLU A 25 14.08 -10.50 -17.13
CA GLU A 25 13.06 -10.73 -16.11
C GLU A 25 12.90 -9.47 -15.25
N GLY A 26 11.67 -9.08 -14.92
CA GLY A 26 11.37 -7.86 -14.16
C GLY A 26 11.18 -6.58 -14.99
N VAL A 27 11.18 -6.68 -16.33
CA VAL A 27 10.97 -5.52 -17.23
C VAL A 27 9.62 -4.84 -16.98
N ASN A 28 8.57 -5.59 -16.65
CA ASN A 28 7.26 -5.03 -16.30
C ASN A 28 7.35 -4.17 -15.03
N ALA A 29 8.00 -4.67 -13.97
CA ALA A 29 8.25 -3.91 -12.75
C ALA A 29 9.04 -2.62 -13.03
N LEU A 30 10.09 -2.71 -13.86
CA LEU A 30 10.88 -1.54 -14.25
C LEU A 30 10.05 -0.52 -15.02
N ASN A 31 9.19 -0.95 -15.95
CA ASN A 31 8.32 -0.05 -16.72
C ASN A 31 7.29 0.63 -15.83
N SER A 32 6.70 -0.10 -14.88
CA SER A 32 5.80 0.45 -13.85
C SER A 32 6.52 1.52 -13.03
N LEU A 33 7.72 1.21 -12.51
CA LEU A 33 8.53 2.14 -11.73
C LEU A 33 8.94 3.38 -12.53
N ARG A 34 9.38 3.24 -13.79
CA ARG A 34 9.68 4.40 -14.64
C ARG A 34 8.46 5.29 -14.82
N ARG A 35 7.27 4.71 -15.00
CA ARG A 35 6.03 5.47 -15.19
C ARG A 35 5.63 6.24 -13.94
N ILE A 36 5.72 5.65 -12.75
CA ILE A 36 5.17 6.27 -11.53
C ILE A 36 6.23 6.87 -10.61
N SER A 37 7.43 6.35 -10.58
CA SER A 37 8.43 6.58 -9.51
C SER A 37 9.61 7.43 -9.99
N THR A 38 9.58 7.96 -11.22
CA THR A 38 10.64 8.84 -11.76
C THR A 38 10.10 10.19 -12.23
N GLY A 39 11.01 11.13 -12.54
CA GLY A 39 10.69 12.40 -13.18
C GLY A 39 9.72 13.26 -12.39
N LEU A 40 8.78 13.92 -13.07
CA LEU A 40 7.77 14.76 -12.42
C LEU A 40 6.78 13.94 -11.60
N ASN A 41 6.52 12.69 -11.98
CA ASN A 41 5.57 11.82 -11.30
C ASN A 41 6.05 11.48 -9.87
N SER A 42 7.36 11.35 -9.64
CA SER A 42 7.91 11.12 -8.30
C SER A 42 7.79 12.32 -7.36
N LEU A 43 7.56 13.52 -7.89
CA LEU A 43 7.39 14.76 -7.13
C LEU A 43 5.93 15.07 -6.82
N VAL A 44 4.99 14.30 -7.38
CA VAL A 44 3.56 14.47 -7.13
C VAL A 44 3.30 14.16 -5.65
N SER A 45 2.81 15.15 -4.90
CA SER A 45 2.53 15.02 -3.45
C SER A 45 1.61 13.86 -3.14
N ARG A 46 0.76 13.52 -4.11
CA ARG A 46 -0.26 12.50 -4.06
C ARG A 46 0.24 11.14 -4.59
N ASN A 47 1.50 11.03 -4.98
CA ASN A 47 2.13 9.77 -5.38
C ASN A 47 2.90 9.17 -4.20
N HIS A 48 2.38 8.08 -3.65
CA HIS A 48 3.00 7.33 -2.56
C HIS A 48 3.86 6.19 -3.09
N ALA A 49 4.09 6.00 -4.39
CA ALA A 49 5.17 5.11 -4.83
C ALA A 49 6.52 5.66 -4.34
N LEU A 50 7.34 4.82 -3.71
CA LEU A 50 8.67 5.23 -3.25
C LEU A 50 9.49 5.72 -4.46
N PRO A 51 10.05 6.95 -4.42
CA PRO A 51 10.69 7.55 -5.59
C PRO A 51 12.01 6.85 -5.94
N MET A 52 12.19 6.52 -7.21
CA MET A 52 13.42 5.97 -7.76
C MET A 52 14.33 7.14 -8.14
N LEU A 53 15.33 7.38 -7.28
CA LEU A 53 16.25 8.52 -7.39
C LEU A 53 17.18 8.39 -8.59
N ARG A 54 17.59 7.16 -8.89
CA ARG A 54 18.48 6.87 -10.02
C ARG A 54 18.25 5.45 -10.51
N GLU A 55 18.40 5.26 -11.80
CA GLU A 55 18.49 3.96 -12.44
C GLU A 55 19.89 3.81 -13.04
N PHE A 56 20.45 2.61 -12.99
CA PHE A 56 21.66 2.29 -13.75
C PHE A 56 21.64 0.85 -14.23
N THR A 57 22.35 0.60 -15.33
CA THR A 57 22.47 -0.71 -15.96
C THR A 57 23.90 -1.18 -15.87
N PHE A 58 24.08 -2.44 -15.48
CA PHE A 58 25.36 -3.13 -15.51
C PHE A 58 25.15 -4.48 -16.18
N GLN A 59 25.71 -4.65 -17.37
CA GLN A 59 25.50 -5.84 -18.21
C GLN A 59 24.00 -6.09 -18.45
N ASP A 60 23.49 -7.26 -18.07
CA ASP A 60 22.11 -7.71 -18.16
C ASP A 60 21.28 -7.42 -16.90
N ILE A 61 21.81 -6.59 -15.99
CA ILE A 61 21.19 -6.23 -14.72
C ILE A 61 20.81 -4.75 -14.72
N VAL A 62 19.57 -4.44 -14.37
CA VAL A 62 19.11 -3.07 -14.11
C VAL A 62 18.82 -2.92 -12.63
N CYS A 63 19.38 -1.86 -12.04
CA CYS A 63 19.22 -1.52 -10.63
C CYS A 63 18.57 -0.14 -10.48
N GLY A 64 17.73 -0.02 -9.46
CA GLY A 64 17.19 1.25 -8.99
C GLY A 64 17.79 1.65 -7.64
N ILE A 65 17.99 2.94 -7.45
CA ILE A 65 18.38 3.56 -6.18
C ILE A 65 17.15 4.25 -5.58
N PHE A 66 16.82 3.89 -4.35
CA PHE A 66 15.66 4.40 -3.62
C PHE A 66 16.11 5.02 -2.29
N PRO A 67 15.42 6.04 -1.76
CA PRO A 67 15.72 6.51 -0.41
C PRO A 67 15.44 5.39 0.60
N MET A 68 16.27 5.28 1.62
CA MET A 68 15.94 4.43 2.77
C MET A 68 14.77 5.06 3.52
N SER A 69 13.72 4.29 3.76
CA SER A 69 12.54 4.73 4.54
C SER A 69 12.42 3.90 5.81
N GLY A 70 11.50 4.29 6.70
CA GLY A 70 11.30 3.65 7.98
C GLY A 70 10.64 2.26 7.88
N SER A 71 10.02 1.84 8.96
CA SER A 71 9.45 0.51 9.12
C SER A 71 8.27 0.26 8.18
N SER A 72 8.05 -1.01 7.82
CA SER A 72 6.83 -1.37 7.11
C SER A 72 5.60 -1.26 8.01
N PHE A 73 4.44 -0.99 7.41
CA PHE A 73 3.17 -0.91 8.13
C PHE A 73 2.84 -2.26 8.81
N GLY A 74 3.24 -3.36 8.18
CA GLY A 74 3.15 -4.70 8.75
C GLY A 74 4.02 -4.90 10.00
N GLU A 75 5.23 -4.33 10.05
CA GLU A 75 6.08 -4.38 11.23
C GLU A 75 5.55 -3.50 12.37
N LEU A 76 4.93 -2.36 12.06
CA LEU A 76 4.43 -1.43 13.08
C LEU A 76 3.10 -1.85 13.69
N PHE A 77 2.19 -2.35 12.86
CA PHE A 77 0.79 -2.59 13.26
C PHE A 77 0.34 -4.04 13.06
N GLY A 78 1.18 -4.88 12.46
CA GLY A 78 0.87 -6.28 12.26
C GLY A 78 0.79 -7.05 13.59
N PRO A 79 0.07 -8.18 13.60
CA PRO A 79 -0.16 -8.96 14.82
C PRO A 79 1.11 -9.52 15.45
N ASN A 80 2.13 -9.79 14.62
CA ASN A 80 3.45 -10.30 15.04
C ASN A 80 4.46 -9.16 15.32
N SER A 81 4.01 -7.91 15.38
CA SER A 81 4.87 -6.80 15.77
C SER A 81 5.33 -6.99 17.21
N HIS A 82 6.64 -7.21 17.39
CA HIS A 82 7.25 -7.35 18.71
C HIS A 82 7.40 -6.00 19.42
N ASP A 83 7.59 -4.93 18.64
CA ASP A 83 7.70 -3.54 19.10
C ASP A 83 6.56 -2.74 18.49
N ARG A 84 5.33 -2.95 18.99
CA ARG A 84 4.16 -2.22 18.52
C ARG A 84 4.39 -0.73 18.73
N CYS A 85 4.33 0.02 17.64
CA CYS A 85 4.34 1.46 17.70
C CYS A 85 3.16 1.92 18.58
N GLU A 86 3.42 2.83 19.52
CA GLU A 86 2.41 3.46 20.38
C GLU A 86 1.63 4.52 19.58
N ALA A 87 0.97 4.06 18.52
CA ALA A 87 0.18 4.86 17.60
C ALA A 87 -1.28 4.82 18.00
N SER A 88 -1.96 5.95 17.83
CA SER A 88 -3.39 6.06 18.03
C SER A 88 -4.17 5.51 16.84
N VAL A 89 -5.46 5.25 17.03
CA VAL A 89 -6.40 4.99 15.93
C VAL A 89 -6.31 6.06 14.85
N GLY A 90 -6.19 7.34 15.22
CA GLY A 90 -6.03 8.45 14.28
C GLY A 90 -4.77 8.32 13.41
N ASP A 91 -3.63 7.97 14.00
CA ASP A 91 -2.38 7.80 13.24
C ASP A 91 -2.48 6.70 12.19
N ILE A 92 -3.09 5.59 12.59
CA ILE A 92 -3.27 4.43 11.74
C ILE A 92 -4.20 4.79 10.57
N LEU A 93 -5.35 5.43 10.86
CA LEU A 93 -6.31 5.85 9.84
C LEU A 93 -5.76 6.92 8.89
N ASP A 94 -4.90 7.83 9.36
CA ASP A 94 -4.21 8.80 8.49
C ASP A 94 -3.28 8.12 7.49
N LEU A 95 -2.60 7.05 7.91
CA LEU A 95 -1.77 6.24 7.01
C LEU A 95 -2.63 5.42 6.06
N PHE A 96 -3.79 4.92 6.50
CA PHE A 96 -4.75 4.27 5.62
C PHE A 96 -5.33 5.19 4.58
N ILE A 97 -5.70 6.42 4.96
CA ILE A 97 -6.11 7.46 4.01
C ILE A 97 -5.03 7.60 2.94
N GLN A 98 -3.75 7.73 3.32
CA GLN A 98 -2.65 7.80 2.34
C GLN A 98 -2.55 6.55 1.45
N ALA A 99 -2.84 5.36 1.97
CA ALA A 99 -2.92 4.14 1.16
C ALA A 99 -4.14 4.13 0.21
N PHE A 100 -5.29 4.67 0.65
CA PHE A 100 -6.60 4.70 -0.02
C PHE A 100 -6.86 5.88 -0.91
N GLU A 101 -6.06 6.93 -0.82
CA GLU A 101 -6.22 8.21 -1.51
C GLU A 101 -6.16 8.09 -3.05
N ALA A 102 -6.54 6.97 -3.61
CA ALA A 102 -5.72 6.07 -4.33
C ALA A 102 -6.57 5.37 -5.43
N SER A 103 -7.67 5.97 -5.89
CA SER A 103 -8.24 5.68 -7.23
C SER A 103 -9.17 6.80 -7.64
N ILE A 104 -8.83 7.61 -8.65
CA ILE A 104 -9.73 8.50 -9.40
C ILE A 104 -9.12 8.75 -10.79
N PRO A 105 -9.86 8.51 -11.89
CA PRO A 105 -9.71 9.24 -13.15
C PRO A 105 -10.52 10.55 -13.04
N PHE A 106 -9.85 11.70 -13.05
CA PHE A 106 -10.47 13.01 -12.85
C PHE A 106 -11.40 13.36 -14.02
N PHE A 107 -12.69 13.47 -13.75
CA PHE A 107 -13.32 14.79 -13.79
C PHE A 107 -13.59 15.23 -12.33
N ALA A 108 -12.93 16.33 -11.92
CA ALA A 108 -12.91 17.03 -10.63
C ALA A 108 -12.02 16.46 -9.49
N SER A 109 -11.41 17.38 -8.73
CA SER A 109 -10.17 17.36 -7.91
C SER A 109 -10.31 16.82 -6.49
N PRO A 110 -9.22 16.69 -5.66
CA PRO A 110 -7.87 16.13 -5.85
C PRO A 110 -7.63 14.92 -4.88
N SER A 111 -7.02 13.78 -5.31
CA SER A 111 -6.62 12.74 -4.33
C SER A 111 -5.45 11.76 -4.74
N PRO A 112 -4.55 11.35 -3.78
CA PRO A 112 -3.34 10.42 -3.80
C PRO A 112 -3.27 8.96 -4.36
N ALA A 113 -2.59 7.97 -3.72
CA ALA A 113 -1.52 7.22 -4.43
C ALA A 113 -1.72 5.89 -5.16
N LEU A 114 -2.51 4.91 -4.70
CA LEU A 114 -2.93 3.86 -5.66
C LEU A 114 -3.72 4.50 -6.83
N ALA A 115 -4.15 5.78 -6.70
CA ALA A 115 -5.00 6.49 -7.65
C ALA A 115 -4.10 6.95 -8.69
N PHE A 116 -3.02 7.54 -8.23
CA PHE A 116 -1.92 7.83 -9.03
C PHE A 116 -1.47 6.59 -9.82
N ILE A 117 -1.22 5.42 -9.19
CA ILE A 117 -0.77 4.27 -9.98
C ILE A 117 -1.85 3.72 -10.93
N HIS A 118 -3.12 3.61 -10.51
CA HIS A 118 -4.25 3.16 -11.35
C HIS A 118 -4.58 4.17 -12.48
N GLU A 119 -4.48 5.49 -12.22
CA GLU A 119 -4.56 6.59 -13.20
C GLU A 119 -3.43 6.49 -14.21
N LYS A 120 -2.23 6.11 -13.76
CA LYS A 120 -1.09 5.76 -14.63
C LYS A 120 -1.18 4.35 -15.21
N ARG A 121 -2.32 3.67 -15.06
CA ARG A 121 -2.59 2.33 -15.60
C ARG A 121 -1.60 1.28 -15.11
N VAL A 122 -1.19 1.38 -13.85
CA VAL A 122 -0.33 0.41 -13.17
C VAL A 122 -1.14 -0.26 -12.06
N ALA A 123 -1.22 -1.59 -12.05
CA ALA A 123 -1.76 -2.36 -10.92
C ALA A 123 -0.61 -2.96 -10.13
N HIS A 124 -0.64 -2.89 -8.79
CA HIS A 124 0.44 -3.38 -7.93
C HIS A 124 0.43 -4.92 -7.81
N ARG A 125 -0.76 -5.51 -7.68
CA ARG A 125 -1.12 -6.91 -7.44
C ARG A 125 -0.66 -7.52 -6.11
N ASP A 126 0.12 -6.78 -5.32
CA ASP A 126 0.56 -7.20 -3.99
C ASP A 126 0.41 -6.07 -2.94
N ALA A 127 -0.74 -5.40 -2.92
CA ALA A 127 -0.99 -4.19 -2.12
C ALA A 127 -1.28 -4.50 -0.63
N PHE A 128 -0.42 -5.29 -0.01
CA PHE A 128 -0.50 -5.66 1.41
C PHE A 128 0.41 -4.79 2.29
N PHE A 129 0.18 -4.77 3.61
CA PHE A 129 0.85 -3.84 4.55
C PHE A 129 2.36 -3.94 4.62
N HIS A 130 2.94 -5.10 4.34
CA HIS A 130 4.39 -5.26 4.33
C HIS A 130 5.04 -4.50 3.15
N ASN A 131 4.25 -4.15 2.12
CA ASN A 131 4.68 -3.35 0.97
C ASN A 131 4.39 -1.85 1.13
N TYR A 132 3.98 -1.40 2.31
CA TYR A 132 3.87 0.02 2.64
C TYR A 132 4.89 0.40 3.71
N LEU A 133 5.82 1.29 3.38
CA LEU A 133 6.79 1.85 4.32
C LEU A 133 6.29 3.16 4.91
N VAL A 134 6.49 3.34 6.20
CA VAL A 134 6.18 4.59 6.89
C VAL A 134 7.46 5.40 7.04
N GLN A 135 7.41 6.70 6.71
CA GLN A 135 8.59 7.57 6.76
C GLN A 135 9.21 7.66 8.17
N TRP A 136 8.36 7.65 9.20
CA TRP A 136 8.76 7.54 10.62
C TRP A 136 7.60 6.99 11.45
N ASP A 137 7.93 6.34 12.55
CA ASP A 137 6.96 5.67 13.40
C ASP A 137 6.00 6.68 14.06
N PRO A 138 4.68 6.47 13.96
CA PRO A 138 3.72 7.40 14.49
C PRO A 138 3.45 7.20 15.99
N GLU A 139 4.33 7.66 16.86
CA GLU A 139 4.26 7.43 18.32
C GLU A 139 3.38 8.45 19.09
N SER A 140 2.16 8.74 18.65
CA SER A 140 1.36 9.79 19.28
C SER A 140 0.94 9.47 20.72
N LEU A 141 0.62 8.20 21.03
CA LEU A 141 0.18 7.80 22.37
C LEU A 141 1.34 7.85 23.37
N LYS A 142 2.55 7.46 22.95
CA LYS A 142 3.79 7.58 23.74
C LYS A 142 4.01 9.00 24.24
N HIS A 143 3.76 9.96 23.36
CA HIS A 143 3.96 11.38 23.64
C HIS A 143 2.70 12.08 24.17
N GLN A 144 1.56 11.40 24.27
CA GLN A 144 0.29 11.92 24.80
C GLN A 144 -0.18 13.21 24.11
N HIS A 145 0.08 13.33 22.82
CA HIS A 145 -0.29 14.51 22.04
C HIS A 145 -0.95 14.11 20.73
N VAL A 146 -2.09 14.75 20.44
CA VAL A 146 -2.68 14.73 19.09
C VAL A 146 -1.67 15.36 18.14
N ARG A 147 -1.28 14.64 17.09
CA ARG A 147 -0.17 15.07 16.24
C ARG A 147 -0.54 16.24 15.33
N LEU A 148 0.44 17.12 15.14
CA LEU A 148 0.35 18.25 14.21
C LEU A 148 0.86 17.88 12.81
N THR A 149 1.63 16.80 12.69
CA THR A 149 2.22 16.31 11.43
C THR A 149 2.02 14.81 11.30
N ARG A 150 1.89 14.34 10.05
CA ARG A 150 1.70 12.93 9.70
C ARG A 150 2.88 12.41 8.87
N PRO A 151 3.42 11.21 9.17
CA PRO A 151 4.41 10.56 8.34
C PRO A 151 3.85 10.26 6.98
N ARG A 152 4.72 10.30 5.97
CA ARG A 152 4.38 9.85 4.64
C ARG A 152 4.38 8.34 4.57
N LEU A 153 3.35 7.78 3.93
CA LEU A 153 3.34 6.37 3.53
C LEU A 153 3.98 6.21 2.14
N TYR A 154 4.70 5.12 1.92
CA TYR A 154 5.27 4.77 0.62
C TYR A 154 4.96 3.33 0.22
N LEU A 155 4.30 3.14 -0.91
CA LEU A 155 4.17 1.84 -1.58
C LEU A 155 5.49 1.46 -2.24
N ILE A 156 5.92 0.24 -1.97
CA ILE A 156 7.13 -0.38 -2.51
C ILE A 156 6.77 -1.72 -3.16
N ASP A 157 7.77 -2.34 -3.81
CA ASP A 157 7.67 -3.71 -4.29
C ASP A 157 6.74 -3.97 -5.49
N PHE A 158 7.03 -3.27 -6.59
CA PHE A 158 6.31 -3.41 -7.86
C PHE A 158 6.69 -4.66 -8.67
N GLU A 159 7.18 -5.73 -8.04
CA GLU A 159 7.66 -6.93 -8.74
C GLU A 159 6.54 -7.63 -9.53
N THR A 160 5.33 -7.68 -8.97
CA THR A 160 4.14 -8.28 -9.61
C THR A 160 3.31 -7.28 -10.40
N ALA A 161 3.77 -6.03 -10.46
CA ALA A 161 2.99 -4.95 -11.02
C ALA A 161 2.78 -5.11 -12.53
N LEU A 162 1.56 -4.81 -12.97
CA LEU A 162 1.20 -4.79 -14.38
C LEU A 162 1.07 -3.36 -14.86
N CYS A 163 1.55 -3.10 -16.08
CA CYS A 163 1.52 -1.79 -16.71
C CYS A 163 0.64 -1.89 -17.97
N PHE A 164 -0.58 -1.38 -17.89
CA PHE A 164 -1.55 -1.38 -18.99
C PHE A 164 -1.32 -0.18 -19.93
N PRO A 165 -1.81 -0.24 -21.18
CA PRO A 165 -1.87 0.93 -22.07
C PRO A 165 -2.61 2.11 -21.43
N GLU A 166 -2.18 3.34 -21.69
CA GLU A 166 -2.70 4.55 -21.04
C GLU A 166 -4.19 4.80 -21.32
N ASP A 167 -4.64 4.38 -22.51
CA ASP A 167 -6.01 4.47 -23.02
C ASP A 167 -6.93 3.34 -22.56
N SER A 168 -6.42 2.33 -21.85
CA SER A 168 -7.23 1.23 -21.33
C SER A 168 -8.36 1.75 -20.43
N LEU A 169 -9.57 1.22 -20.61
CA LEU A 169 -10.66 1.49 -19.67
C LEU A 169 -10.47 0.66 -18.40
N TYR A 170 -11.15 1.04 -17.33
CA TYR A 170 -11.06 0.33 -16.05
C TYR A 170 -11.40 -1.16 -16.23
N ASP A 171 -12.51 -1.47 -16.90
CA ASP A 171 -12.98 -2.84 -17.12
C ASP A 171 -12.07 -3.68 -18.02
N ASP A 172 -11.22 -3.04 -18.82
CA ASP A 172 -10.26 -3.72 -19.71
C ASP A 172 -8.95 -4.07 -18.99
N CYS A 173 -8.68 -3.48 -17.82
CA CYS A 173 -7.48 -3.71 -17.02
C CYS A 173 -7.55 -5.05 -16.26
N THR A 174 -7.76 -6.13 -17.00
CA THR A 174 -7.92 -7.49 -16.48
C THR A 174 -6.63 -8.29 -16.54
N CYS A 175 -6.50 -9.24 -15.63
CA CYS A 175 -5.44 -10.24 -15.63
C CYS A 175 -5.97 -11.58 -15.14
N THR A 176 -5.14 -12.62 -15.21
CA THR A 176 -5.45 -13.98 -14.75
C THR A 176 -4.31 -14.49 -13.86
N GLY A 177 -4.63 -15.48 -13.03
CA GLY A 177 -3.65 -16.13 -12.15
C GLY A 177 -3.26 -15.29 -10.94
N LEU A 178 -2.48 -15.91 -10.05
CA LEU A 178 -2.06 -15.28 -8.79
C LEU A 178 -0.93 -14.27 -9.02
N PRO A 179 -0.73 -13.31 -8.09
CA PRO A 179 0.40 -12.38 -8.15
C PRO A 179 1.76 -13.11 -8.14
N PHE A 180 1.89 -14.16 -7.33
CA PHE A 180 3.07 -14.98 -7.21
C PHE A 180 2.72 -16.47 -7.16
N GLY A 181 3.56 -17.30 -7.79
CA GLY A 181 3.50 -18.76 -7.68
C GLY A 181 2.17 -19.39 -8.12
N ASP A 182 2.02 -20.67 -7.76
CA ASP A 182 0.76 -21.40 -7.88
C ASP A 182 -0.04 -21.33 -6.56
N ILE A 183 -1.28 -21.84 -6.57
CA ILE A 183 -2.15 -21.81 -5.39
C ILE A 183 -1.55 -22.52 -4.17
N ASP A 184 -0.68 -23.50 -4.42
CA ASP A 184 0.01 -24.26 -3.38
C ASP A 184 1.13 -23.43 -2.68
N ASP A 185 1.64 -22.39 -3.36
CA ASP A 185 2.71 -21.50 -2.87
C ASP A 185 2.17 -20.14 -2.38
N TYR A 186 1.00 -19.71 -2.87
CA TYR A 186 0.40 -18.42 -2.53
C TYR A 186 -0.43 -18.50 -1.24
N ALA A 187 0.21 -18.23 -0.11
CA ALA A 187 -0.43 -18.27 1.21
C ALA A 187 -1.28 -17.02 1.54
N LEU A 188 -1.31 -16.01 0.66
CA LEU A 188 -1.99 -14.75 0.95
C LEU A 188 -3.47 -14.80 0.54
N PRO A 189 -4.36 -14.11 1.28
CA PRO A 189 -5.79 -14.04 0.96
C PRO A 189 -6.06 -13.43 -0.41
N THR A 190 -7.08 -13.95 -1.11
CA THR A 190 -7.51 -13.46 -2.42
C THR A 190 -9.03 -13.28 -2.48
N PRO A 191 -9.53 -12.34 -3.31
CA PRO A 191 -10.95 -12.23 -3.54
C PRO A 191 -11.50 -13.45 -4.30
N PRO A 192 -12.82 -13.72 -4.21
CA PRO A 192 -13.46 -14.79 -4.97
C PRO A 192 -13.14 -14.71 -6.47
N GLY A 193 -12.86 -15.85 -7.10
CA GLY A 193 -12.55 -15.95 -8.53
C GLY A 193 -11.06 -15.81 -8.89
N VAL A 194 -10.24 -15.12 -8.09
CA VAL A 194 -8.79 -14.99 -8.35
C VAL A 194 -8.09 -16.35 -8.18
N ALA A 195 -8.34 -17.03 -7.06
CA ALA A 195 -7.81 -18.37 -6.81
C ALA A 195 -8.35 -19.44 -7.80
N GLU A 196 -9.48 -19.17 -8.45
CA GLU A 196 -10.09 -20.05 -9.45
C GLU A 196 -9.50 -19.85 -10.86
N GLY A 197 -8.51 -18.95 -11.01
CA GLY A 197 -7.87 -18.64 -12.29
C GLY A 197 -8.76 -17.87 -13.27
N LYS A 198 -9.91 -17.35 -12.82
CA LYS A 198 -10.81 -16.56 -13.68
C LYS A 198 -10.20 -15.18 -13.95
N PRO A 199 -10.47 -14.57 -15.11
CA PRO A 199 -10.11 -13.18 -15.35
C PRO A 199 -10.71 -12.26 -14.28
N TYR A 200 -9.89 -11.35 -13.77
CA TYR A 200 -10.28 -10.39 -12.76
C TYR A 200 -9.66 -9.03 -13.04
N ASN A 201 -10.29 -7.96 -12.55
CA ASN A 201 -9.77 -6.61 -12.65
C ASN A 201 -8.56 -6.43 -11.72
N ALA A 202 -7.40 -6.07 -12.27
CA ALA A 202 -6.16 -5.97 -11.51
C ALA A 202 -6.19 -4.83 -10.48
N PHE A 203 -6.91 -3.74 -10.75
CA PHE A 203 -7.08 -2.63 -9.83
C PHE A 203 -8.01 -2.99 -8.67
N TYR A 204 -9.05 -3.78 -8.94
CA TYR A 204 -9.93 -4.31 -7.89
C TYR A 204 -9.16 -5.21 -6.92
N LEU A 205 -8.19 -6.00 -7.41
CA LEU A 205 -7.34 -6.81 -6.53
C LEU A 205 -6.55 -5.95 -5.54
N ASP A 206 -5.88 -4.89 -6.01
CA ASP A 206 -5.12 -3.97 -5.13
C ASP A 206 -6.01 -3.38 -4.04
N PHE A 207 -7.19 -2.90 -4.44
CA PHE A 207 -8.18 -2.34 -3.53
C PHE A 207 -8.64 -3.38 -2.49
N TRP A 208 -8.97 -4.58 -2.95
CA TRP A 208 -9.41 -5.67 -2.07
C TRP A 208 -8.33 -6.04 -1.06
N GLN A 209 -7.06 -6.15 -1.47
CA GLN A 209 -5.94 -6.50 -0.60
C GLN A 209 -5.74 -5.45 0.50
N LEU A 210 -5.86 -4.16 0.16
CA LEU A 210 -5.79 -3.07 1.12
C LEU A 210 -6.97 -3.09 2.11
N CYS A 211 -8.20 -3.22 1.60
CA CYS A 211 -9.41 -3.33 2.43
C CYS A 211 -9.38 -4.55 3.35
N TYR A 212 -8.92 -5.69 2.83
CA TYR A 212 -8.79 -6.92 3.59
C TYR A 212 -7.99 -6.65 4.85
N HIS A 213 -6.81 -6.05 4.73
CA HIS A 213 -6.07 -5.75 5.93
C HIS A 213 -6.77 -4.74 6.82
N LEU A 214 -7.31 -3.62 6.33
CA LEU A 214 -7.96 -2.62 7.19
C LEU A 214 -9.11 -3.21 8.04
N ALA A 215 -9.80 -4.23 7.54
CA ALA A 215 -10.86 -4.91 8.28
C ALA A 215 -10.39 -5.49 9.63
N PHE A 216 -9.09 -5.70 9.84
CA PHE A 216 -8.53 -6.12 11.13
C PHE A 216 -8.61 -5.05 12.22
N LEU A 217 -8.71 -3.76 11.88
CA LEU A 217 -8.57 -2.65 12.82
C LEU A 217 -9.89 -2.39 13.55
N GLN A 218 -9.85 -2.39 14.88
CA GLN A 218 -10.93 -1.93 15.74
C GLN A 218 -10.57 -0.59 16.35
N THR A 219 -11.43 0.39 16.09
CA THR A 219 -11.28 1.78 16.51
C THR A 219 -11.92 2.04 17.87
N GLY A 220 -12.84 1.17 18.30
CA GLY A 220 -13.68 1.40 19.49
C GLY A 220 -14.82 2.39 19.24
N ILE A 221 -14.97 2.88 18.00
CA ILE A 221 -16.06 3.75 17.55
C ILE A 221 -16.96 2.90 16.65
N PRO A 222 -18.17 2.49 17.11
CA PRO A 222 -19.00 1.51 16.41
C PRO A 222 -19.30 1.85 14.94
N GLU A 223 -19.60 3.11 14.65
CA GLU A 223 -19.94 3.55 13.30
C GLU A 223 -18.74 3.50 12.34
N LEU A 224 -17.54 3.71 12.88
CA LEU A 224 -16.30 3.61 12.10
C LEU A 224 -15.93 2.14 11.91
N ASP A 225 -16.07 1.32 12.95
CA ASP A 225 -15.83 -0.12 12.87
C ASP A 225 -16.75 -0.81 11.85
N GLU A 226 -18.03 -0.42 11.77
CA GLU A 226 -18.97 -0.89 10.75
C GLU A 226 -18.53 -0.44 9.35
N LEU A 227 -18.13 0.83 9.19
CA LEU A 227 -17.63 1.37 7.93
C LEU A 227 -16.40 0.60 7.44
N LEU A 228 -15.41 0.37 8.31
CA LEU A 228 -14.16 -0.34 7.98
C LEU A 228 -14.43 -1.77 7.47
N LEU A 229 -15.39 -2.48 8.07
CA LEU A 229 -15.81 -3.81 7.61
C LEU A 229 -16.53 -3.76 6.26
N GLY A 230 -17.22 -2.66 5.97
CA GLY A 230 -17.99 -2.45 4.74
C GLY A 230 -17.19 -1.93 3.54
N LEU A 231 -15.96 -1.44 3.73
CA LEU A 231 -15.19 -0.77 2.67
C LEU A 231 -15.04 -1.64 1.41
N VAL A 232 -14.78 -2.93 1.57
CA VAL A 232 -14.60 -3.86 0.42
C VAL A 232 -15.82 -3.92 -0.50
N ASN A 233 -17.01 -3.66 0.04
CA ASN A 233 -18.27 -3.68 -0.71
C ASN A 233 -18.50 -2.41 -1.54
N MET A 234 -17.65 -1.39 -1.39
CA MET A 234 -17.76 -0.13 -2.12
C MET A 234 -17.21 -0.22 -3.56
N GLY A 235 -16.58 -1.34 -3.91
CA GLY A 235 -16.16 -1.69 -5.27
C GLY A 235 -14.93 -0.94 -5.79
N THR A 236 -14.62 0.26 -5.28
CA THR A 236 -13.46 1.07 -5.68
C THR A 236 -12.79 1.73 -4.48
N ALA A 237 -11.48 1.97 -4.54
CA ALA A 237 -10.80 2.71 -3.48
C ALA A 237 -11.24 4.18 -3.42
N ALA A 238 -11.77 4.73 -4.51
CA ALA A 238 -12.42 6.04 -4.56
C ALA A 238 -13.58 6.14 -3.55
N ALA A 239 -14.56 5.27 -3.70
CA ALA A 239 -15.75 5.26 -2.86
C ALA A 239 -15.41 4.95 -1.40
N ALA A 240 -14.46 4.04 -1.17
CA ALA A 240 -13.93 3.74 0.15
C ALA A 240 -13.27 4.95 0.83
N LEU A 241 -12.44 5.69 0.08
CA LEU A 241 -11.81 6.90 0.58
C LEU A 241 -12.82 7.99 0.91
N ASP A 242 -13.77 8.25 0.01
CA ASP A 242 -14.76 9.31 0.20
C ASP A 242 -15.57 9.04 1.46
N ALA A 243 -16.07 7.81 1.63
CA ALA A 243 -16.82 7.41 2.82
C ALA A 243 -15.98 7.50 4.10
N LEU A 244 -14.72 7.06 4.06
CA LEU A 244 -13.81 7.12 5.20
C LEU A 244 -13.47 8.57 5.58
N SER A 245 -13.17 9.41 4.60
CA SER A 245 -12.81 10.82 4.79
C SER A 245 -13.99 11.63 5.30
N GLU A 246 -15.18 11.42 4.75
CA GLU A 246 -16.42 12.06 5.22
C GLU A 246 -16.68 11.70 6.68
N ARG A 247 -16.61 10.40 7.02
CA ARG A 247 -16.85 9.95 8.39
C ARG A 247 -15.81 10.50 9.36
N LEU A 248 -14.53 10.49 8.99
CA LEU A 248 -13.45 11.01 9.85
C LEU A 248 -13.52 12.52 10.03
N GLY A 249 -13.98 13.26 9.02
CA GLY A 249 -14.22 14.70 9.12
C GLY A 249 -15.26 15.09 10.19
N LEU A 250 -16.11 14.15 10.60
CA LEU A 250 -17.12 14.35 11.66
C LEU A 250 -16.60 13.99 13.06
N ILE A 251 -15.47 13.30 13.17
CA ILE A 251 -14.93 12.81 14.45
C ILE A 251 -13.82 13.77 14.92
N PRO A 252 -13.96 14.40 16.10
CA PRO A 252 -12.89 15.23 16.66
C PRO A 252 -11.58 14.44 16.81
N PRO A 253 -10.40 14.99 16.41
CA PRO A 253 -9.13 14.28 16.47
C PRO A 253 -8.79 13.69 17.85
N VAL A 254 -9.22 14.33 18.94
CA VAL A 254 -9.03 13.83 20.30
C VAL A 254 -9.75 12.51 20.57
N GLN A 255 -10.88 12.24 19.90
CA GLN A 255 -11.60 10.97 20.02
C GLN A 255 -10.90 9.83 19.28
N LEU A 256 -10.06 10.15 18.28
CA LEU A 256 -9.22 9.19 17.57
C LEU A 256 -7.89 8.94 18.29
N HIS A 257 -7.57 9.72 19.33
CA HIS A 257 -6.36 9.57 20.14
C HIS A 257 -6.54 8.47 21.21
N VAL A 258 -6.88 7.29 20.75
CA VAL A 258 -7.12 6.09 21.58
C VAL A 258 -6.30 4.93 21.06
N GLN A 259 -6.07 3.94 21.93
CA GLN A 259 -5.32 2.75 21.56
C GLN A 259 -6.11 1.90 20.55
N PRO A 260 -5.49 1.48 19.43
CA PRO A 260 -6.13 0.60 18.47
C PRO A 260 -6.29 -0.81 19.06
N MET A 261 -7.41 -1.44 18.74
CA MET A 261 -7.64 -2.87 18.96
C MET A 261 -7.61 -3.60 17.62
N TYR A 262 -7.50 -4.94 17.66
CA TYR A 262 -7.37 -5.75 16.45
C TYR A 262 -8.26 -6.98 16.52
N ARG A 263 -8.99 -7.25 15.44
CA ARG A 263 -9.82 -8.45 15.28
C ARG A 263 -8.92 -9.65 14.99
N GLU A 264 -9.18 -10.77 15.67
CA GLU A 264 -8.50 -12.05 15.38
C GLU A 264 -9.04 -12.72 14.12
N VAL A 265 -10.34 -12.52 13.80
CA VAL A 265 -11.02 -13.11 12.64
C VAL A 265 -11.93 -12.08 11.99
N VAL A 266 -11.93 -12.00 10.66
CA VAL A 266 -12.94 -11.27 9.88
C VAL A 266 -13.33 -12.09 8.66
N ASN A 267 -14.63 -12.16 8.36
CA ASN A 267 -15.16 -12.83 7.17
C ASN A 267 -14.66 -14.29 6.99
N GLY A 268 -14.50 -15.02 8.10
CA GLY A 268 -14.00 -16.40 8.07
C GLY A 268 -12.49 -16.54 7.86
N HIS A 269 -11.78 -15.43 7.65
CA HIS A 269 -10.32 -15.40 7.59
C HIS A 269 -9.76 -15.05 8.97
N THR A 270 -8.93 -15.95 9.50
CA THR A 270 -8.11 -15.63 10.67
C THR A 270 -6.98 -14.73 10.21
N PHE A 271 -6.91 -13.52 10.77
CA PHE A 271 -5.77 -12.66 10.50
C PHE A 271 -4.57 -13.21 11.25
N TYR A 272 -3.68 -13.84 10.49
CA TYR A 272 -2.38 -14.35 10.94
C TYR A 272 -2.52 -15.28 12.17
N PRO A 273 -2.72 -16.60 11.96
CA PRO A 273 -2.84 -17.53 13.08
C PRO A 273 -1.63 -17.36 13.99
N ARG A 274 -1.87 -17.20 15.31
CA ARG A 274 -0.78 -17.28 16.29
C ARG A 274 -0.03 -18.56 15.96
N ARG A 275 1.25 -18.46 15.57
CA ARG A 275 2.07 -19.67 15.46
C ARG A 275 2.06 -20.31 16.86
N PRO A 276 1.72 -21.61 16.98
CA PRO A 276 1.77 -22.31 18.24
C PRO A 276 3.18 -22.29 18.85
#